data_AF-A0A7W9XM48-F1
#
_entry.id   AF-A0A7W9XM48-F1
#
_cell.length_a   1.000
_cell.length_b   1.000
_cell.length_c   1.000
_cell.angle_alpha   90.00
_cell.angle_beta   90.00
_cell.angle_gamma   90.00
#
_symmetry.space_group_name_H-M   'P 1'
#
loop_
_entity.id
_entity.type
_entity.pdbx_description
1 polymer ?
#
loop_
_entity_poly.entity_id
_entity_poly.type
_entity_poly.pdbx_seq_one_letter_code
_entity_poly.pdbx_strand_id
1 'polypeptide(L)'
;MSHLTGEFECKLDPKSRMMIPAGLKKKLPEAESEGLVINRGFKNYLVIYTKSEWDKRLDGLSKLNEYEEDNLEFIRYFMRGATELSLDAAGRVLLPKFLLEYAGIKADVVLSCQLNKIEVWDAEAHKAAYANEPKNFSALAQRVMGNKTRRDDE
;
A
#
# COMPACT_ATOMS: atom_id res chain seq x y z
N MET A 1 0.15 -9.81 -14.82
CA MET A 1 -0.08 -8.76 -13.80
C MET A 1 0.91 -7.64 -14.07
N SER A 2 0.44 -6.41 -14.27
CA SER A 2 1.33 -5.25 -14.37
C SER A 2 1.88 -4.91 -12.98
N HIS A 3 3.18 -4.67 -12.88
CA HIS A 3 3.79 -4.20 -11.65
C HIS A 3 3.71 -2.66 -11.60
N LEU A 4 3.19 -2.15 -10.49
CA LEU A 4 3.23 -0.75 -10.13
C LEU A 4 4.67 -0.37 -9.77
N THR A 5 5.15 0.71 -10.39
CA THR A 5 6.50 1.23 -10.20
C THR A 5 6.47 2.76 -10.21
N GLY A 6 7.40 3.35 -9.46
CA GLY A 6 7.58 4.80 -9.36
C GLY A 6 7.15 5.35 -8.00
N GLU A 7 7.67 6.53 -7.71
CA GLU A 7 7.33 7.35 -6.55
C GLU A 7 6.73 8.67 -7.03
N PHE A 8 5.68 9.12 -6.35
CA PHE A 8 4.96 10.33 -6.74
C PHE A 8 4.66 11.19 -5.52
N GLU A 9 5.04 12.45 -5.60
CA GLU A 9 4.68 13.45 -4.60
C GLU A 9 3.31 14.05 -4.92
N CYS A 10 2.45 14.08 -3.91
CA CYS A 10 1.08 14.54 -3.98
C CYS A 10 0.81 15.50 -2.81
N LYS A 11 -0.26 16.29 -2.93
CA LYS A 11 -0.78 17.08 -1.82
C LYS A 11 -2.25 16.76 -1.56
N LEU A 12 -2.62 16.72 -0.30
CA LEU A 12 -4.01 16.70 0.12
C LEU A 12 -4.63 18.08 -0.03
N ASP A 13 -5.86 18.10 -0.54
CA ASP A 13 -6.69 19.28 -0.48
C ASP A 13 -7.30 19.47 0.93
N PRO A 14 -7.91 20.64 1.22
CA PRO A 14 -8.51 20.90 2.54
C PRO A 14 -9.63 19.94 2.96
N LYS A 15 -10.16 19.14 2.02
CA LYS A 15 -11.17 18.12 2.27
C LYS A 15 -10.56 16.72 2.36
N SER A 16 -9.25 16.59 2.54
CA SER A 16 -8.54 15.32 2.62
C SER A 16 -8.62 14.49 1.33
N ARG A 17 -8.76 15.15 0.17
CA ARG A 17 -8.73 14.47 -1.14
C ARG A 17 -7.37 14.61 -1.80
N MET A 18 -6.98 13.58 -2.53
CA MET A 18 -5.74 13.50 -3.27
C MET A 18 -6.02 13.20 -4.73
N MET A 19 -5.35 13.89 -5.66
CA MET A 19 -5.39 13.52 -7.08
C MET A 19 -4.44 12.34 -7.33
N ILE A 20 -4.89 11.33 -8.09
CA ILE A 20 -3.98 10.27 -8.52
C ILE A 20 -3.07 10.81 -9.64
N PRO A 21 -1.74 10.75 -9.49
CA PRO A 21 -0.81 11.19 -10.53
C PRO A 21 -1.09 10.51 -11.87
N ALA A 22 -1.04 11.26 -12.97
CA ALA A 22 -1.39 10.75 -14.30
C ALA A 22 -0.55 9.51 -14.71
N GLY A 23 0.73 9.47 -14.31
CA GLY A 23 1.61 8.32 -14.56
C GLY A 23 1.19 7.05 -13.81
N LEU A 24 0.66 7.19 -12.60
CA LEU A 24 0.11 6.09 -11.81
C LEU A 24 -1.28 5.70 -12.29
N LYS A 25 -2.13 6.68 -12.63
CA LYS A 25 -3.48 6.45 -13.14
C LYS A 25 -3.51 5.54 -14.37
N LYS A 26 -2.57 5.73 -15.32
CA LYS A 26 -2.43 4.86 -16.50
C LYS A 26 -2.13 3.39 -16.16
N LYS A 27 -1.54 3.12 -14.98
CA LYS A 27 -1.25 1.76 -14.50
C LYS A 27 -2.40 1.17 -13.67
N LEU A 28 -3.44 1.95 -13.40
CA LEU A 28 -4.62 1.58 -12.61
C LEU A 28 -5.92 1.76 -13.42
N PRO A 29 -6.08 1.07 -14.56
CA PRO A 29 -7.25 1.25 -15.43
C PRO A 29 -8.57 0.91 -14.70
N GLU A 30 -8.55 -0.09 -13.81
CA GLU A 30 -9.71 -0.56 -13.05
C GLU A 30 -10.11 0.37 -11.90
N ALA A 31 -9.28 1.35 -11.54
CA ALA A 31 -9.55 2.22 -10.38
C ALA A 31 -10.81 3.07 -10.57
N GLU A 32 -11.14 3.47 -11.80
CA GLU A 32 -12.36 4.25 -12.08
C GLU A 32 -13.63 3.40 -12.05
N SER A 33 -13.56 2.15 -12.49
CA SER A 33 -14.72 1.25 -12.61
C SER A 33 -15.00 0.45 -11.33
N GLU A 34 -13.95 -0.09 -10.71
CA GLU A 34 -14.06 -0.99 -9.55
C GLU A 34 -13.67 -0.31 -8.23
N GLY A 35 -13.06 0.88 -8.31
CA GLY A 35 -12.54 1.57 -7.15
C GLY A 35 -11.22 0.97 -6.65
N LEU A 36 -10.84 1.44 -5.47
CA LEU A 36 -9.62 1.08 -4.77
C LEU A 36 -9.97 0.70 -3.33
N VAL A 37 -9.06 0.03 -2.63
CA VAL A 37 -9.20 -0.22 -1.19
C VAL A 37 -7.98 0.35 -0.49
N ILE A 38 -8.20 1.22 0.48
CA ILE A 38 -7.15 1.68 1.39
C ILE A 38 -7.20 0.92 2.69
N ASN A 39 -6.04 0.67 3.27
CA ASN A 39 -5.90 0.02 4.55
C ASN A 39 -4.65 0.53 5.28
N ARG A 40 -4.49 0.16 6.55
CA ARG A 40 -3.26 0.42 7.30
C ARG A 40 -2.12 -0.45 6.76
N GLY A 41 -0.92 0.10 6.70
CA GLY A 41 0.31 -0.65 6.50
C GLY A 41 0.78 -1.32 7.78
N PHE A 42 1.82 -2.14 7.66
CA PHE A 42 2.47 -2.80 8.81
C PHE A 42 3.29 -1.85 9.70
N LYS A 43 3.49 -0.61 9.25
CA LYS A 43 4.05 0.48 10.03
C LYS A 43 3.15 1.72 9.87
N ASN A 44 3.63 2.89 10.28
CA ASN A 44 2.90 4.16 10.23
C ASN A 44 2.81 4.71 8.79
N TYR A 45 2.11 3.98 7.91
CA TYR A 45 1.77 4.37 6.55
C TYR A 45 0.47 3.67 6.14
N LEU A 46 -0.16 4.11 5.06
CA LEU A 46 -1.36 3.46 4.50
C LEU A 46 -1.01 2.70 3.24
N VAL A 47 -1.86 1.79 2.82
CA VAL A 47 -1.67 1.02 1.59
C VAL A 47 -2.95 1.05 0.78
N ILE A 48 -2.81 1.39 -0.49
CA ILE A 48 -3.86 1.32 -1.49
C ILE A 48 -3.64 0.08 -2.36
N TYR A 49 -4.73 -0.66 -2.59
CA TYR A 49 -4.82 -1.79 -3.49
C TYR A 49 -5.89 -1.53 -4.55
N THR A 50 -5.75 -2.15 -5.73
CA THR A 50 -6.91 -2.33 -6.62
C THR A 50 -7.88 -3.33 -5.98
N LYS A 51 -9.15 -3.28 -6.36
CA LYS A 51 -10.17 -4.21 -5.82
C LYS A 51 -9.77 -5.68 -6.05
N SER A 52 -9.41 -6.03 -7.29
CA SER A 52 -8.88 -7.36 -7.65
C SER A 52 -7.74 -7.84 -6.73
N GLU A 53 -6.82 -6.94 -6.39
CA GLU A 53 -5.63 -7.26 -5.61
C GLU A 53 -5.89 -7.29 -4.10
N TRP A 54 -6.92 -6.57 -3.64
CA TRP A 54 -7.48 -6.70 -2.30
C TRP A 54 -8.20 -8.04 -2.13
N ASP A 55 -9.04 -8.42 -3.09
CA ASP A 55 -9.83 -9.66 -3.02
C ASP A 55 -8.93 -10.90 -2.98
N LYS A 56 -7.81 -10.92 -3.73
CA LYS A 56 -6.79 -11.98 -3.61
C LYS A 56 -6.19 -12.09 -2.20
N ARG A 57 -6.00 -10.96 -1.51
CA ARG A 57 -5.51 -10.98 -0.12
C ARG A 57 -6.57 -11.53 0.81
N LEU A 58 -7.83 -11.14 0.64
CA LEU A 58 -8.94 -11.69 1.42
C LEU A 58 -9.07 -13.19 1.24
N ASP A 59 -8.90 -13.72 0.02
CA ASP A 59 -8.89 -15.17 -0.24
C ASP A 59 -7.73 -15.90 0.47
N GLY A 60 -6.59 -15.24 0.66
CA GLY A 60 -5.51 -15.78 1.48
C GLY A 60 -5.87 -15.81 2.97
N LEU A 61 -6.46 -14.73 3.48
CA LEU A 61 -6.85 -14.60 4.88
C LEU A 61 -8.00 -15.53 5.26
N SER A 62 -8.97 -15.74 4.36
CA SER A 62 -10.14 -16.59 4.60
C SER A 62 -9.79 -18.07 4.77
N LYS A 63 -8.58 -18.47 4.35
CA LYS A 63 -8.06 -19.84 4.49
C LYS A 63 -7.33 -20.08 5.81
N LEU A 64 -7.12 -19.04 6.62
CA LEU A 64 -6.48 -19.18 7.92
C LEU A 64 -7.43 -19.87 8.91
N ASN A 65 -6.86 -20.69 9.79
CA ASN A 65 -7.61 -21.35 10.86
C ASN A 65 -8.00 -20.31 11.92
N GLU A 66 -9.31 -20.06 12.09
CA GLU A 66 -9.85 -19.08 13.05
C GLU A 66 -9.70 -19.48 14.52
N TYR A 67 -9.40 -20.76 14.79
CA TYR A 67 -9.14 -21.27 16.15
C TYR A 67 -7.70 -21.04 16.62
N GLU A 68 -6.78 -20.67 15.71
CA GLU A 68 -5.43 -20.25 16.08
C GLU A 68 -5.44 -18.77 16.45
N GLU A 69 -5.01 -18.47 17.68
CA GLU A 69 -5.06 -17.12 18.25
C GLU A 69 -4.28 -16.10 17.40
N ASP A 70 -3.08 -16.49 16.94
CA ASP A 70 -2.23 -15.65 16.07
C ASP A 70 -2.92 -15.28 14.75
N ASN A 71 -3.67 -16.22 14.15
CA ASN A 71 -4.39 -15.97 12.90
C ASN A 71 -5.53 -14.97 13.13
N LEU A 72 -6.29 -15.15 14.20
CA LEU A 72 -7.40 -14.27 14.55
C LEU A 72 -6.89 -12.85 14.86
N GLU A 73 -5.80 -12.74 15.62
CA GLU A 73 -5.16 -11.46 15.92
C GLU A 73 -4.65 -10.80 14.64
N PHE A 74 -3.95 -11.54 13.78
CA PHE A 74 -3.47 -11.04 12.50
C PHE A 74 -4.60 -10.51 11.61
N ILE A 75 -5.69 -11.26 11.46
CA ILE A 75 -6.86 -10.82 10.67
C ILE A 75 -7.44 -9.54 11.25
N ARG A 76 -7.62 -9.43 12.58
CA ARG A 76 -8.14 -8.22 13.23
C ARG A 76 -7.26 -7.01 12.94
N TYR A 77 -5.95 -7.13 13.09
CA TYR A 77 -5.03 -6.02 12.82
C TYR A 77 -4.92 -5.70 11.35
N PHE A 78 -4.87 -6.71 10.48
CA PHE A 78 -4.78 -6.51 9.04
C PHE A 78 -6.05 -5.85 8.49
N MET A 79 -7.23 -6.29 8.90
CA MET A 79 -8.50 -5.73 8.40
C MET A 79 -8.83 -4.35 8.99
N ARG A 80 -8.09 -3.91 10.01
CA ARG A 80 -8.35 -2.65 10.71
C ARG A 80 -8.14 -1.45 9.79
N GLY A 81 -9.27 -0.86 9.37
CA GLY A 81 -9.27 0.34 8.54
C GLY A 81 -9.25 0.07 7.05
N ALA A 82 -9.52 -1.17 6.62
CA ALA A 82 -9.87 -1.45 5.24
C ALA A 82 -11.11 -0.62 4.85
N THR A 83 -11.00 0.18 3.81
CA THR A 83 -12.06 1.10 3.36
C THR A 83 -12.02 1.22 1.85
N GLU A 84 -13.18 1.07 1.21
CA GLU A 84 -13.31 1.26 -0.23
C GLU A 84 -13.22 2.74 -0.59
N LEU A 85 -12.60 3.01 -1.72
CA LEU A 85 -12.31 4.32 -2.25
C LEU A 85 -12.80 4.41 -3.68
N SER A 86 -13.44 5.52 -4.01
CA SER A 86 -13.88 5.83 -5.37
C SER A 86 -13.23 7.13 -5.83
N LEU A 87 -13.01 7.23 -7.14
CA LEU A 87 -12.55 8.47 -7.76
C LEU A 87 -13.75 9.38 -8.03
N ASP A 88 -13.60 10.67 -7.74
CA ASP A 88 -14.56 11.67 -8.18
C ASP A 88 -14.38 12.00 -9.68
N ALA A 89 -15.28 12.82 -10.23
CA ALA A 89 -15.23 13.23 -11.64
C ALA A 89 -13.93 13.96 -12.03
N ALA A 90 -13.15 14.45 -11.07
CA ALA A 90 -11.85 15.09 -11.28
C ALA A 90 -10.67 14.10 -11.07
N GLY A 91 -10.95 12.82 -10.88
CA GLY A 91 -9.94 11.78 -10.62
C GLY A 91 -9.28 11.88 -9.23
N ARG A 92 -9.96 12.50 -8.27
CA ARG A 92 -9.48 12.60 -6.88
C ARG A 92 -10.11 11.53 -6.00
N VAL A 93 -9.36 11.10 -5.01
CA VAL A 93 -9.78 10.12 -4.02
C VAL A 93 -9.85 10.78 -2.64
N LEU A 94 -10.94 10.56 -1.91
CA LEU A 94 -11.11 11.02 -0.55
C LEU A 94 -10.44 10.03 0.43
N LEU A 95 -9.42 10.48 1.15
CA LEU A 95 -8.77 9.63 2.16
C LEU A 95 -9.48 9.76 3.51
N PRO A 96 -9.90 8.65 4.15
CA PRO A 96 -10.54 8.70 5.45
C PRO A 96 -9.66 9.34 6.53
N LYS A 97 -10.20 10.31 7.26
CA LYS A 97 -9.45 11.10 8.26
C LYS A 97 -8.78 10.23 9.33
N PHE A 98 -9.46 9.18 9.80
CA PHE A 98 -8.92 8.27 10.82
C PHE A 98 -7.70 7.47 10.33
N LEU A 99 -7.59 7.25 9.01
CA LEU A 99 -6.41 6.62 8.41
C LEU A 99 -5.27 7.63 8.26
N LEU A 100 -5.59 8.86 7.85
CA LEU A 100 -4.61 9.94 7.80
C LEU A 100 -3.98 10.20 9.17
N GLU A 101 -4.82 10.23 10.22
CA GLU A 101 -4.36 10.36 11.61
C GLU A 101 -3.44 9.21 12.03
N TYR A 102 -3.81 7.97 11.71
CA TYR A 102 -2.96 6.79 11.98
C TYR A 102 -1.58 6.90 11.32
N ALA A 103 -1.54 7.31 10.05
CA ALA A 103 -0.30 7.44 9.29
C ALA A 103 0.44 8.76 9.52
N GLY A 104 -0.10 9.66 10.35
CA GLY A 104 0.49 10.97 10.63
C GLY A 104 0.50 11.94 9.44
N ILE A 105 -0.32 11.68 8.41
CA ILE A 105 -0.33 12.45 7.16
C ILE A 105 -1.08 13.76 7.37
N LYS A 106 -0.39 14.88 7.13
CA LYS A 106 -0.99 16.22 7.27
C LYS A 106 -1.38 16.85 5.94
N ALA A 107 -0.47 16.93 4.99
CA ALA A 107 -0.69 17.63 3.72
C ALA A 107 0.12 17.02 2.57
N ASP A 108 1.44 16.94 2.72
CA ASP A 108 2.33 16.41 1.70
C ASP A 108 2.39 14.89 1.79
N VAL A 109 2.10 14.24 0.67
CA VAL A 109 1.94 12.78 0.56
C VAL A 109 2.93 12.23 -0.43
N VAL A 110 3.56 11.09 -0.10
CA VAL A 110 4.33 10.31 -1.05
C VAL A 110 3.59 9.01 -1.36
N LEU A 111 3.34 8.77 -2.64
CA LEU A 111 2.84 7.49 -3.16
C LEU A 111 4.02 6.67 -3.68
N SER A 112 4.39 5.63 -2.94
CA SER A 112 5.47 4.71 -3.33
C SER A 112 4.87 3.40 -3.86
N CYS A 113 5.08 3.11 -5.14
CA CYS A 113 4.56 1.89 -5.76
C CYS A 113 5.45 0.68 -5.45
N GLN A 114 4.87 -0.35 -4.88
CA GLN A 114 5.56 -1.58 -4.47
C GLN A 114 4.90 -2.81 -5.09
N LEU A 115 5.25 -3.12 -6.34
CA LEU A 115 4.73 -4.27 -7.10
C LEU A 115 3.21 -4.23 -7.33
N ASN A 116 2.42 -4.69 -6.38
CA ASN A 116 0.96 -4.86 -6.50
C ASN A 116 0.19 -3.94 -5.55
N LYS A 117 0.88 -3.01 -4.90
CA LYS A 117 0.31 -2.09 -3.91
C LYS A 117 0.95 -0.71 -4.01
N ILE A 118 0.27 0.28 -3.45
CA ILE A 118 0.77 1.66 -3.36
C ILE A 118 0.83 2.01 -1.89
N GLU A 119 2.02 2.27 -1.38
CA GLU A 119 2.18 2.78 -0.02
C GLU A 119 1.96 4.30 -0.03
N VAL A 120 1.17 4.79 0.90
CA VAL A 120 0.81 6.20 1.07
C VAL A 120 1.43 6.68 2.36
N TRP A 121 2.36 7.62 2.23
CA TRP A 121 3.19 8.10 3.33
C TRP A 121 3.01 9.60 3.54
N ASP A 122 3.23 10.05 4.76
CA ASP A 122 3.62 11.43 5.01
C ASP A 122 5.03 11.65 4.41
N ALA A 123 5.26 12.79 3.76
CA ALA A 123 6.51 13.05 3.05
C ALA A 123 7.75 13.01 3.96
N GLU A 124 7.66 13.54 5.18
CA GLU A 124 8.78 13.54 6.12
C GLU A 124 8.98 12.14 6.73
N ALA A 125 7.90 11.43 7.03
CA ALA A 125 7.97 10.04 7.49
C ALA A 125 8.60 9.11 6.43
N HIS A 126 8.24 9.29 5.16
CA HIS A 126 8.86 8.57 4.04
C HIS A 126 10.35 8.83 3.97
N LYS A 127 10.74 10.11 3.95
CA LYS A 127 12.14 10.52 3.91
C LYS A 127 12.92 9.93 5.09
N ALA A 128 12.39 9.98 6.30
CA ALA A 128 13.04 9.41 7.49
C ALA A 128 13.18 7.88 7.41
N ALA A 129 12.18 7.17 6.87
CA ALA A 129 12.20 5.72 6.71
C ALA A 129 13.30 5.25 5.74
N TYR A 130 13.60 6.04 4.71
CA TYR A 130 14.61 5.73 3.69
C TYR A 130 15.92 6.52 3.84
N ALA A 131 16.00 7.47 4.78
CA ALA A 131 17.21 8.26 5.04
C ALA A 131 18.39 7.38 5.47
N ASN A 132 18.10 6.27 6.13
CA ASN A 132 19.07 5.24 6.43
C ASN A 132 18.90 4.13 5.40
N GLU A 133 19.53 4.29 4.23
CA GLU A 133 19.76 3.15 3.35
C GLU A 133 20.31 2.00 4.20
N PRO A 134 19.79 0.75 4.09
CA PRO A 134 20.32 -0.34 4.87
C PRO A 134 21.83 -0.33 4.69
N LYS A 135 22.59 -0.14 5.79
CA LYS A 135 24.06 -0.09 5.77
C LYS A 135 24.69 -1.27 5.01
N ASN A 136 23.89 -2.32 4.77
CA ASN A 136 24.24 -3.44 3.93
C ASN A 136 23.06 -3.86 3.02
N PHE A 137 22.60 -2.97 2.12
CA PHE A 137 21.61 -3.34 1.08
C PHE A 137 22.07 -4.55 0.27
N SER A 138 23.38 -4.66 0.02
CA SER A 138 24.01 -5.84 -0.59
C SER A 138 23.76 -7.13 0.20
N ALA A 139 24.00 -7.16 1.52
CA ALA A 139 23.71 -8.35 2.33
C ALA A 139 22.22 -8.65 2.44
N LEU A 140 21.36 -7.62 2.45
CA LEU A 140 19.91 -7.84 2.38
C LEU A 140 19.54 -8.50 1.05
N ALA A 141 20.07 -7.99 -0.06
CA ALA A 141 19.86 -8.57 -1.38
C ALA A 141 20.36 -10.02 -1.44
N GLN A 142 21.55 -10.31 -0.90
CA GLN A 142 22.07 -11.68 -0.83
C GLN A 142 21.18 -12.60 0.01
N ARG A 143 20.74 -12.16 1.19
CA ARG A 143 19.88 -12.97 2.07
C ARG A 143 18.52 -13.28 1.45
N VAL A 144 17.94 -12.31 0.72
CA VAL A 144 16.60 -12.43 0.14
C VAL A 144 16.62 -13.12 -1.23
N MET A 145 17.60 -12.78 -2.08
CA MET A 145 17.66 -13.24 -3.47
C MET A 145 18.73 -14.31 -3.71
N GLY A 146 19.80 -14.37 -2.92
CA GLY A 146 20.95 -15.24 -3.15
C GLY A 146 20.68 -16.74 -2.98
N ASN A 147 19.61 -17.12 -2.26
CA ASN A 147 19.21 -18.52 -2.08
C ASN A 147 18.12 -18.98 -3.05
N LYS A 148 17.53 -18.10 -3.86
CA LYS A 148 16.46 -18.47 -4.81
C LYS A 148 16.97 -19.30 -5.99
N THR A 149 18.23 -19.16 -6.38
CA THR A 149 18.85 -19.90 -7.49
C THR A 149 19.19 -21.37 -7.20
N ARG A 150 18.78 -21.96 -6.05
CA ARG A 150 19.08 -23.36 -5.70
C ARG A 150 17.86 -24.27 -5.51
N ARG A 151 16.63 -23.78 -5.70
CA ARG A 151 15.41 -24.58 -5.45
C ARG A 151 14.43 -24.66 -6.62
N ASP A 152 14.73 -24.00 -7.74
CA ASP A 152 13.85 -24.02 -8.91
C ASP A 152 14.27 -25.09 -9.95
N ASP A 153 15.29 -25.90 -9.65
CA ASP A 153 15.76 -27.05 -10.45
C ASP A 153 15.66 -28.38 -9.66
N GLU A 154 14.49 -28.71 -9.11
CA GLU A 154 14.13 -30.10 -8.70
C GLU A 154 12.66 -30.42 -8.97
#